data_AF-A0A937T385-F1
#
_entry.id   AF-A0A937T385-F1
#
_cell.length_a   1.000
_cell.length_b   1.000
_cell.length_c   1.000
_cell.angle_alpha   90.00
_cell.angle_beta   90.00
_cell.angle_gamma   90.00
#
_symmetry.space_group_name_H-M   'P 1'
#
loop_
_entity.id
_entity.type
_entity.pdbx_description
1 polymer ?
#
loop_
_entity_poly.entity_id
_entity_poly.type
_entity_poly.pdbx_seq_one_letter_code
_entity_poly.pdbx_strand_id
1 'polypeptide(L)'
;MLGKYALATVLLWTETGALLAQEAANYALQGVARSWHSHSVASVPCALVNDDDPLSFWGSNSPTTDPPKDIGIEWAEPRTFACVRVRFYSERYVPAAEGWRLEALSDGRWQPLEALVENAESARWTFRFDAITTTAVRLFVERYAKSRPAVNEFEVYEGNPPRPPFRRPPVLDGAFWAFHYEGWASHYETDDALAAEVDAAHAIGLDTIILYAVTGRNGRYSTAVPKTVVSQSPWWRGRDPIEAILSRADALGMHVYISDTTPNGYMHKQPTPEAEAESTRLLGRYRRQVLDRYADHASLVGYYMNFECLPDDYANDATLPAAQAEALAIYIKGMNPNLKVIQPVGLYRWRDTKEAPWRHVTPAELSSFWKPFIAAAQHIDVFMVIDGIGTGLSPLNHTDVNQASIRNLCDQHDKEMWTDVECAEMGRRYVSYPIGRLIPALEVAATHVEHIVTFDYINYMSPGNGRSQSAALYRHYKAYREDVLSD
;
A
#
# COMPACT_ATOMS: atom_id res chain seq x y z
N MET A 1 30.20 31.15 48.24
CA MET A 1 28.91 30.51 48.53
C MET A 1 28.42 29.92 47.20
N LEU A 2 28.70 28.64 46.91
CA LEU A 2 27.90 27.45 47.25
C LEU A 2 26.46 27.60 46.74
N GLY A 3 25.91 26.82 45.82
CA GLY A 3 26.33 25.58 45.14
C GLY A 3 25.48 25.42 43.86
N LYS A 4 25.19 24.23 43.31
CA LYS A 4 25.87 22.95 43.12
C LYS A 4 24.97 22.18 42.12
N TYR A 5 25.56 21.66 41.04
CA TYR A 5 25.15 20.51 40.19
C TYR A 5 23.71 20.37 39.64
N ALA A 6 23.61 20.26 38.31
CA ALA A 6 23.27 18.98 37.67
C ALA A 6 23.88 18.93 36.25
N LEU A 7 24.76 17.96 36.03
CA LEU A 7 25.20 17.53 34.70
C LEU A 7 23.98 16.92 33.98
N ALA A 8 23.63 17.45 32.81
CA ALA A 8 22.85 16.70 31.84
C ALA A 8 23.83 16.06 30.84
N THR A 9 23.88 14.73 30.89
CA THR A 9 24.57 13.86 29.96
C THR A 9 24.19 14.21 28.53
N VAL A 10 25.15 14.69 27.75
CA VAL A 10 25.05 14.72 26.29
C VAL A 10 25.17 13.26 25.83
N LEU A 11 24.03 12.61 25.60
CA LEU A 11 23.99 11.41 24.78
C LEU A 11 24.26 11.85 23.35
N LEU A 12 25.52 11.79 22.94
CA LEU A 12 25.92 11.73 21.55
C LEU A 12 25.26 10.49 20.95
N TRP A 13 24.08 10.68 20.36
CA TRP A 13 23.51 9.73 19.41
C TRP A 13 24.45 9.74 18.20
N THR A 14 25.32 8.74 18.14
CA THR A 14 26.22 8.54 17.00
C THR A 14 25.37 8.24 15.76
N GLU A 15 25.72 8.88 14.64
CA GLU A 15 25.13 8.70 13.30
C GLU A 15 25.09 7.23 12.80
N THR A 16 25.67 6.30 13.55
CA THR A 16 25.62 4.86 13.31
C THR A 16 24.26 4.21 13.57
N GLY A 17 23.38 4.80 14.39
CA GLY A 17 22.06 4.20 14.70
C GLY A 17 21.08 4.18 13.53
N ALA A 18 21.08 5.22 12.69
CA ALA A 18 20.23 5.30 11.51
C ALA A 18 20.82 4.56 10.29
N LEU A 19 22.15 4.46 10.20
CA LEU A 19 22.84 3.66 9.17
C LEU A 19 22.65 2.16 9.37
N LEU A 20 22.59 1.67 10.62
CA LEU A 20 22.34 0.26 10.91
C LEU A 20 20.91 -0.20 10.57
N ALA A 21 19.93 0.71 10.60
CA ALA A 21 18.56 0.40 10.15
C ALA A 21 18.43 0.40 8.62
N GLN A 22 19.31 1.10 7.91
CA GLN A 22 19.29 1.20 6.44
C GLN A 22 20.07 0.08 5.75
N GLU A 23 21.11 -0.47 6.40
CA GLU A 23 21.78 -1.72 5.95
C GLU A 23 20.95 -2.99 6.26
N ALA A 24 19.89 -2.88 7.07
CA ALA A 24 19.02 -4.00 7.43
C ALA A 24 17.98 -4.39 6.35
N ALA A 25 18.03 -3.77 5.17
CA ALA A 25 16.96 -3.86 4.17
C ALA A 25 16.98 -5.15 3.32
N ASN A 26 17.92 -6.07 3.52
CA ASN A 26 17.80 -7.39 2.91
C ASN A 26 18.59 -8.45 3.68
N TYR A 27 17.94 -9.18 4.60
CA TYR A 27 18.55 -10.32 5.28
C TYR A 27 18.75 -11.53 4.36
N ALA A 28 18.30 -11.47 3.10
CA ALA A 28 18.47 -12.56 2.16
C ALA A 28 19.91 -12.64 1.65
N LEU A 29 20.48 -13.84 1.62
CA LEU A 29 21.79 -14.14 1.11
C LEU A 29 21.84 -13.93 -0.41
N GLN A 30 22.74 -13.06 -0.87
CA GLN A 30 23.00 -12.86 -2.29
C GLN A 30 23.71 -14.08 -2.90
N GLY A 31 23.21 -14.57 -4.04
CA GLY A 31 23.81 -15.67 -4.81
C GLY A 31 23.37 -15.65 -6.28
N VAL A 32 23.63 -16.73 -7.02
CA VAL A 32 23.26 -16.90 -8.43
C VAL A 32 22.05 -17.82 -8.55
N ALA A 33 20.94 -17.33 -9.09
CA ALA A 33 19.80 -18.18 -9.39
C ALA A 33 20.16 -19.21 -10.47
N ARG A 34 19.84 -20.48 -10.20
CA ARG A 34 20.20 -21.58 -11.09
C ARG A 34 19.11 -22.63 -11.16
N SER A 35 19.09 -23.30 -12.31
CA SER A 35 18.41 -24.56 -12.55
C SER A 35 19.48 -25.59 -12.85
N TRP A 36 19.34 -26.79 -12.29
CA TRP A 36 20.28 -27.90 -12.48
C TRP A 36 19.66 -29.02 -13.33
N HIS A 37 18.49 -28.79 -13.91
CA HIS A 37 17.87 -29.75 -14.83
C HIS A 37 18.48 -29.68 -16.25
N SER A 38 18.57 -30.82 -16.93
CA SER A 38 19.32 -31.04 -18.19
C SER A 38 18.81 -30.26 -19.41
N HIS A 39 17.66 -29.58 -19.31
CA HIS A 39 17.05 -28.80 -20.38
C HIS A 39 16.76 -27.35 -19.93
N SER A 40 17.67 -26.75 -19.15
CA SER A 40 17.53 -25.37 -18.67
C SER A 40 17.53 -24.37 -19.84
N VAL A 41 16.48 -23.53 -19.92
CA VAL A 41 16.49 -22.35 -20.79
C VAL A 41 17.05 -21.21 -19.94
N ALA A 42 18.34 -20.95 -20.15
CA ALA A 42 19.13 -19.88 -19.54
C ALA A 42 19.23 -19.89 -17.99
N SER A 43 20.39 -20.34 -17.49
CA SER A 43 20.97 -19.80 -16.26
C SER A 43 21.40 -18.35 -16.54
N VAL A 44 20.63 -17.39 -16.05
CA VAL A 44 20.93 -15.97 -16.23
C VAL A 44 21.68 -15.49 -14.98
N PRO A 45 22.81 -14.77 -15.11
CA PRO A 45 23.49 -14.16 -13.96
C PRO A 45 22.51 -13.27 -13.19
N CYS A 46 22.50 -13.30 -11.85
CA CYS A 46 21.56 -12.47 -11.07
C CYS A 46 21.60 -11.00 -11.48
N ALA A 47 22.78 -10.44 -11.72
CA ALA A 47 22.96 -9.07 -12.21
C ALA A 47 22.23 -8.74 -13.54
N LEU A 48 21.77 -9.74 -14.31
CA LEU A 48 21.04 -9.60 -15.57
C LEU A 48 19.58 -10.08 -15.49
N VAL A 49 19.17 -10.68 -14.36
CA VAL A 49 17.76 -11.01 -14.02
C VAL A 49 17.15 -9.93 -13.13
N ASN A 50 18.01 -9.12 -12.49
CA ASN A 50 17.64 -7.97 -11.69
C ASN A 50 16.94 -6.92 -12.58
N ASP A 51 15.65 -6.71 -12.37
CA ASP A 51 14.92 -5.47 -12.72
C ASP A 51 15.24 -4.33 -11.73
N ASP A 52 16.48 -4.30 -11.22
CA ASP A 52 16.95 -3.50 -10.09
C ASP A 52 16.23 -3.76 -8.75
N ASP A 53 15.47 -4.86 -8.63
CA ASP A 53 14.91 -5.36 -7.37
C ASP A 53 15.83 -6.41 -6.71
N PRO A 54 16.42 -6.14 -5.53
CA PRO A 54 17.27 -7.10 -4.82
C PRO A 54 16.52 -8.29 -4.20
N LEU A 55 15.19 -8.39 -4.37
CA LEU A 55 14.32 -9.39 -3.74
C LEU A 55 13.68 -10.42 -4.70
N SER A 56 13.90 -10.31 -6.02
CA SER A 56 13.20 -11.15 -7.00
C SER A 56 14.14 -12.15 -7.70
N PHE A 57 13.80 -13.44 -7.65
CA PHE A 57 14.48 -14.49 -8.44
C PHE A 57 13.47 -15.21 -9.33
N TRP A 58 13.61 -15.04 -10.65
CA TRP A 58 12.77 -15.71 -11.65
C TRP A 58 13.51 -16.88 -12.32
N GLY A 59 12.82 -18.01 -12.46
CA GLY A 59 13.35 -19.17 -13.18
C GLY A 59 12.23 -19.98 -13.83
N SER A 60 12.02 -19.80 -15.12
CA SER A 60 11.11 -20.62 -15.93
C SER A 60 11.90 -21.73 -16.63
N ASN A 61 11.85 -22.95 -16.09
CA ASN A 61 12.56 -24.10 -16.64
C ASN A 61 11.85 -24.75 -17.87
N SER A 62 12.41 -24.58 -19.08
CA SER A 62 12.32 -25.51 -20.24
C SER A 62 11.06 -25.47 -21.16
N PRO A 63 11.20 -25.81 -22.48
CA PRO A 63 10.10 -25.93 -23.47
C PRO A 63 9.10 -27.07 -23.23
N THR A 64 9.35 -27.99 -22.30
CA THR A 64 8.42 -29.08 -21.96
C THR A 64 7.61 -28.74 -20.70
N THR A 65 6.35 -29.18 -20.68
CA THR A 65 5.46 -28.98 -19.55
C THR A 65 5.79 -29.87 -18.36
N ASP A 66 6.52 -30.98 -18.52
CA ASP A 66 6.49 -32.06 -17.53
C ASP A 66 7.59 -31.96 -16.46
N PRO A 67 7.31 -32.37 -15.21
CA PRO A 67 8.30 -32.48 -14.13
C PRO A 67 9.31 -33.63 -14.40
N PRO A 68 10.48 -33.64 -13.73
CA PRO A 68 10.88 -32.75 -12.63
C PRO A 68 11.30 -31.34 -13.09
N LYS A 69 11.20 -30.37 -12.17
CA LYS A 69 11.67 -29.00 -12.33
C LYS A 69 12.47 -28.58 -11.10
N ASP A 70 13.44 -27.69 -11.26
CA ASP A 70 14.09 -27.05 -10.12
C ASP A 70 14.36 -25.56 -10.34
N ILE A 71 14.48 -24.85 -9.21
CA ILE A 71 14.99 -23.49 -9.10
C ILE A 71 15.63 -23.32 -7.73
N GLY A 72 16.71 -22.58 -7.66
CA GLY A 72 17.42 -22.34 -6.42
C GLY A 72 18.51 -21.29 -6.54
N ILE A 73 19.33 -21.18 -5.50
CA ILE A 73 20.46 -20.25 -5.41
C ILE A 73 21.75 -21.05 -5.26
N GLU A 74 22.80 -20.59 -5.94
CA GLU A 74 24.17 -21.06 -5.84
C GLU A 74 25.10 -19.94 -5.36
N TRP A 75 26.08 -20.28 -4.53
CA TRP A 75 27.11 -19.38 -4.04
C TRP A 75 28.50 -19.88 -4.44
N ALA A 76 29.42 -18.94 -4.65
CA ALA A 76 30.82 -19.25 -4.93
C ALA A 76 31.53 -19.89 -3.73
N GLU A 77 31.10 -19.53 -2.52
CA GLU A 77 31.61 -20.05 -1.24
C GLU A 77 30.45 -20.57 -0.39
N PRO A 78 30.67 -21.57 0.48
CA PRO A 78 29.61 -22.09 1.34
C PRO A 78 29.00 -20.98 2.22
N ARG A 79 27.67 -20.96 2.31
CA ARG A 79 26.90 -20.05 3.17
C ARG A 79 26.08 -20.83 4.18
N THR A 80 25.92 -20.25 5.37
CA THR A 80 25.10 -20.83 6.44
C THR A 80 23.72 -20.19 6.45
N PHE A 81 22.66 -20.99 6.43
CA PHE A 81 21.27 -20.49 6.47
C PHE A 81 20.31 -21.49 7.10
N ALA A 82 19.16 -20.98 7.58
CA ALA A 82 18.15 -21.76 8.31
C ALA A 82 16.71 -21.53 7.81
N CYS A 83 16.54 -20.64 6.81
CA CYS A 83 15.22 -20.35 6.27
C CYS A 83 15.28 -20.11 4.75
N VAL A 84 14.28 -20.64 4.05
CA VAL A 84 14.01 -20.32 2.64
C VAL A 84 12.58 -19.83 2.54
N ARG A 85 12.34 -18.74 1.81
CA ARG A 85 11.00 -18.31 1.42
C ARG A 85 10.84 -18.47 -0.07
N VAL A 86 9.72 -19.04 -0.49
CA VAL A 86 9.39 -19.18 -1.90
C VAL A 86 8.04 -18.55 -2.13
N ARG A 87 7.97 -17.59 -3.04
CA ARG A 87 6.72 -17.03 -3.54
C ARG A 87 6.46 -17.56 -4.92
N PHE A 88 5.23 -18.00 -5.15
CA PHE A 88 4.71 -18.37 -6.46
C PHE A 88 3.87 -17.23 -7.03
N TYR A 89 3.68 -17.20 -8.35
CA TYR A 89 2.83 -16.18 -9.00
C TYR A 89 1.40 -16.15 -8.47
N SER A 90 0.87 -17.32 -8.12
CA SER A 90 -0.39 -17.48 -7.38
C SER A 90 -0.48 -18.90 -6.85
N GLU A 91 -1.50 -19.18 -6.05
CA GLU A 91 -1.85 -20.52 -5.54
C GLU A 91 -2.02 -21.57 -6.65
N ARG A 92 -2.27 -21.16 -7.91
CA ARG A 92 -2.36 -22.11 -9.03
C ARG A 92 -1.00 -22.67 -9.46
N TYR A 93 0.07 -21.95 -9.15
CA TYR A 93 1.45 -22.26 -9.51
C TYR A 93 2.23 -22.94 -8.38
N VAL A 94 1.57 -23.32 -7.30
CA VAL A 94 2.21 -24.07 -6.22
C VAL A 94 2.37 -25.56 -6.63
N PRO A 95 3.46 -26.23 -6.21
CA PRO A 95 3.60 -27.67 -6.35
C PRO A 95 2.48 -28.46 -5.67
N ALA A 96 2.28 -29.73 -6.05
CA ALA A 96 1.41 -30.62 -5.28
C ALA A 96 2.00 -30.86 -3.88
N ALA A 97 1.18 -31.08 -2.85
CA ALA A 97 1.65 -31.25 -1.46
C ALA A 97 2.77 -32.29 -1.31
N GLU A 98 2.68 -33.42 -2.03
CA GLU A 98 3.66 -34.53 -2.05
C GLU A 98 4.63 -34.44 -3.23
N GLY A 99 4.69 -33.28 -3.89
CA GLY A 99 5.27 -33.09 -5.20
C GLY A 99 6.52 -32.23 -5.22
N TRP A 100 7.16 -31.99 -4.09
CA TRP A 100 8.33 -31.12 -4.00
C TRP A 100 9.27 -31.56 -2.88
N ARG A 101 10.52 -31.11 -2.96
CA ARG A 101 11.53 -31.20 -1.91
C ARG A 101 12.34 -29.91 -1.89
N LEU A 102 12.62 -29.38 -0.71
CA LEU A 102 13.71 -28.41 -0.54
C LEU A 102 15.00 -29.20 -0.36
N GLU A 103 16.03 -28.93 -1.15
CA GLU A 103 17.27 -29.69 -1.17
C GLU A 103 18.48 -28.76 -1.07
N ALA A 104 19.54 -29.22 -0.39
CA ALA A 104 20.84 -28.56 -0.33
C ALA A 104 21.92 -29.44 -0.97
N LEU A 105 22.96 -28.81 -1.51
CA LEU A 105 24.09 -29.52 -2.12
C LEU A 105 25.12 -29.90 -1.04
N SER A 106 25.33 -31.19 -0.81
CA SER A 106 26.37 -31.71 0.09
C SER A 106 27.19 -32.77 -0.62
N ASP A 107 28.52 -32.63 -0.61
CA ASP A 107 29.45 -33.57 -1.25
C ASP A 107 29.11 -33.87 -2.73
N GLY A 108 28.70 -32.83 -3.46
CA GLY A 108 28.31 -32.92 -4.86
C GLY A 108 26.98 -33.65 -5.12
N ARG A 109 26.18 -33.91 -4.08
CA ARG A 109 24.87 -34.55 -4.17
C ARG A 109 23.79 -33.69 -3.53
N TRP A 110 22.62 -33.65 -4.15
CA TRP A 110 21.45 -33.02 -3.57
C TRP A 110 20.88 -33.88 -2.45
N GLN A 111 20.71 -33.29 -1.27
CA GLN A 111 20.12 -33.93 -0.11
C GLN A 111 18.86 -33.16 0.31
N PRO A 112 17.74 -33.84 0.56
CA PRO A 112 16.53 -33.19 1.05
C PRO A 112 16.76 -32.59 2.44
N LEU A 113 16.15 -31.42 2.66
CA LEU A 113 16.10 -30.76 3.95
C LEU A 113 14.81 -31.11 4.66
N GLU A 114 14.93 -31.48 5.94
CA GLU A 114 13.78 -31.62 6.83
C GLU A 114 13.34 -30.23 7.29
N ALA A 115 12.36 -29.66 6.57
CA ALA A 115 11.86 -28.33 6.83
C ALA A 115 10.42 -28.34 7.36
N LEU A 116 10.15 -27.53 8.37
CA LEU A 116 8.79 -27.07 8.68
C LEU A 116 8.35 -26.11 7.58
N VAL A 117 7.20 -26.36 6.97
CA VAL A 117 6.64 -25.50 5.93
C VAL A 117 5.43 -24.75 6.48
N GLU A 118 5.57 -23.43 6.57
CA GLU A 118 4.46 -22.53 6.85
C GLU A 118 3.77 -22.14 5.54
N ASN A 119 2.44 -21.99 5.59
CA ASN A 119 1.62 -21.43 4.50
C ASN A 119 1.66 -22.22 3.18
N ALA A 120 1.83 -23.56 3.24
CA ALA A 120 1.92 -24.46 2.07
C ALA A 120 0.68 -24.44 1.16
N GLU A 121 -0.47 -23.96 1.63
CA GLU A 121 -1.69 -23.81 0.82
C GLU A 121 -1.76 -22.48 0.06
N SER A 122 -0.88 -21.53 0.38
CA SER A 122 -0.87 -20.20 -0.21
C SER A 122 0.17 -20.08 -1.33
N ALA A 123 0.21 -18.93 -2.01
CA ALA A 123 1.28 -18.60 -2.94
C ALA A 123 2.62 -18.27 -2.25
N ARG A 124 2.73 -18.35 -0.92
CA ARG A 124 3.95 -18.04 -0.15
C ARG A 124 4.28 -19.16 0.80
N TRP A 125 5.40 -19.81 0.58
CA TRP A 125 5.87 -20.87 1.45
C TRP A 125 7.08 -20.38 2.21
N THR A 126 7.12 -20.64 3.51
CA THR A 126 8.32 -20.42 4.33
C THR A 126 8.79 -21.76 4.85
N PHE A 127 9.99 -22.15 4.45
CA PHE A 127 10.69 -23.32 4.92
C PHE A 127 11.60 -22.91 6.07
N ARG A 128 11.52 -23.63 7.19
CA ARG A 128 12.40 -23.46 8.36
C ARG A 128 13.03 -24.79 8.73
N PHE A 129 14.33 -24.79 8.99
CA PHE A 129 15.12 -25.99 9.29
C PHE A 129 16.33 -25.59 10.14
N ASP A 130 17.03 -26.58 10.72
CA ASP A 130 18.29 -26.33 11.43
C ASP A 130 19.32 -25.71 10.48
N ALA A 131 20.15 -24.78 10.98
CA ALA A 131 21.11 -24.09 10.13
C ALA A 131 22.07 -25.06 9.43
N ILE A 132 22.19 -24.93 8.11
CA ILE A 132 23.07 -25.74 7.26
C ILE A 132 24.09 -24.85 6.55
N THR A 133 25.26 -25.41 6.25
CA THR A 133 26.28 -24.74 5.44
C THR A 133 26.45 -25.45 4.10
N THR A 134 26.17 -24.77 2.99
CA THR A 134 26.25 -25.34 1.63
C THR A 134 26.57 -24.28 0.59
N THR A 135 27.00 -24.69 -0.61
CA THR A 135 27.16 -23.82 -1.78
C THR A 135 25.91 -23.71 -2.63
N ALA A 136 24.86 -24.51 -2.41
CA ALA A 136 23.62 -24.36 -3.17
C ALA A 136 22.39 -24.93 -2.45
N VAL A 137 21.24 -24.31 -2.71
CA VAL A 137 19.92 -24.77 -2.26
C VAL A 137 18.93 -24.68 -3.41
N ARG A 138 17.97 -25.61 -3.49
CA ARG A 138 16.92 -25.59 -4.51
C ARG A 138 15.58 -26.08 -4.00
N LEU A 139 14.51 -25.60 -4.61
CA LEU A 139 13.20 -26.24 -4.60
C LEU A 139 13.13 -27.17 -5.81
N PHE A 140 13.13 -28.47 -5.56
CA PHE A 140 12.91 -29.52 -6.54
C PHE A 140 11.41 -29.86 -6.59
N VAL A 141 10.81 -29.85 -7.78
CA VAL A 141 9.38 -30.09 -7.99
C VAL A 141 9.17 -31.31 -8.88
N GLU A 142 8.58 -32.35 -8.31
CA GLU A 142 8.29 -33.65 -8.93
C GLU A 142 6.85 -33.75 -9.43
N ARG A 143 5.90 -32.99 -8.85
CA ARG A 143 4.49 -33.02 -9.25
C ARG A 143 3.82 -31.66 -9.11
N TYR A 144 2.90 -31.40 -10.02
CA TYR A 144 2.14 -30.15 -10.07
C TYR A 144 0.79 -30.31 -9.37
N ALA A 145 0.32 -29.28 -8.67
CA ALA A 145 -1.02 -29.30 -8.09
C ALA A 145 -2.09 -29.08 -9.17
N LYS A 146 -1.99 -27.96 -9.89
CA LYS A 146 -3.01 -27.52 -10.88
C LYS A 146 -2.37 -27.06 -12.18
N SER A 147 -1.26 -26.34 -12.10
CA SER A 147 -0.54 -25.81 -13.25
C SER A 147 0.96 -26.00 -13.05
N ARG A 148 1.74 -25.82 -14.13
CA ARG A 148 3.20 -25.80 -14.06
C ARG A 148 3.62 -24.80 -12.98
N PRO A 149 4.47 -25.18 -12.00
CA PRO A 149 4.95 -24.26 -11.00
C PRO A 149 5.71 -23.09 -11.61
N ALA A 150 5.49 -21.92 -11.05
CA ALA A 150 6.16 -20.69 -11.41
C ALA A 150 6.51 -19.94 -10.13
N VAL A 151 7.79 -19.99 -9.78
CA VAL A 151 8.36 -19.25 -8.67
C VAL A 151 8.57 -17.81 -9.13
N ASN A 152 8.02 -16.89 -8.34
CA ASN A 152 8.19 -15.44 -8.46
C ASN A 152 9.41 -14.97 -7.66
N GLU A 153 9.58 -15.46 -6.44
CA GLU A 153 10.67 -15.07 -5.53
C GLU A 153 11.21 -16.32 -4.82
N PHE A 154 12.52 -16.37 -4.62
CA PHE A 154 13.22 -17.44 -3.90
C PHE A 154 14.26 -16.81 -2.97
N GLU A 155 13.95 -16.66 -1.70
CA GLU A 155 14.80 -15.94 -0.73
C GLU A 155 15.43 -16.94 0.24
N VAL A 156 16.68 -16.70 0.66
CA VAL A 156 17.40 -17.57 1.60
C VAL A 156 18.00 -16.72 2.72
N TYR A 157 17.81 -17.09 3.98
CA TYR A 157 18.17 -16.27 5.14
C TYR A 157 19.06 -17.02 6.14
N GLU A 158 20.10 -16.36 6.65
CA GLU A 158 21.07 -16.93 7.62
C GLU A 158 20.40 -17.54 8.86
N GLY A 159 19.31 -16.91 9.32
CA GLY A 159 18.46 -17.38 10.39
C GLY A 159 16.99 -17.35 10.01
N ASN A 160 16.11 -17.58 10.98
CA ASN A 160 14.70 -17.22 10.83
C ASN A 160 14.62 -15.69 10.79
N PRO A 161 14.31 -15.04 9.64
CA PRO A 161 14.07 -13.61 9.68
C PRO A 161 12.87 -13.41 10.62
N PRO A 162 13.02 -12.65 11.72
CA PRO A 162 11.85 -12.28 12.50
C PRO A 162 10.92 -11.58 11.52
N ARG A 163 9.65 -12.03 11.44
CA ARG A 163 8.64 -11.12 10.89
C ARG A 163 8.72 -9.90 11.80
N PRO A 164 8.95 -8.69 11.27
CA PRO A 164 8.81 -7.52 12.12
C PRO A 164 7.42 -7.65 12.74
N PRO A 165 7.29 -7.57 14.07
CA PRO A 165 5.99 -7.73 14.70
C PRO A 165 5.07 -6.71 14.08
N PHE A 166 3.83 -7.11 13.79
CA PHE A 166 2.87 -6.14 13.31
C PHE A 166 2.71 -5.06 14.39
N ARG A 167 2.74 -3.79 13.97
CA ARG A 167 2.46 -2.65 14.86
C ARG A 167 1.00 -2.67 15.33
N ARG A 168 0.14 -3.37 14.59
CA ARG A 168 -1.30 -3.53 14.82
C ARG A 168 -1.81 -4.82 14.16
N PRO A 169 -3.01 -5.31 14.49
CA PRO A 169 -3.63 -6.37 13.72
C PRO A 169 -3.79 -5.99 12.22
N PRO A 170 -3.60 -6.94 11.28
CA PRO A 170 -3.71 -6.72 9.84
C PRO A 170 -5.16 -6.60 9.34
N VAL A 171 -5.88 -5.63 9.87
CA VAL A 171 -7.28 -5.35 9.58
C VAL A 171 -7.45 -3.87 9.22
N LEU A 172 -8.38 -3.59 8.31
CA LEU A 172 -8.81 -2.24 7.95
C LEU A 172 -9.49 -1.56 9.13
N ASP A 173 -9.20 -0.28 9.30
CA ASP A 173 -9.91 0.67 10.16
C ASP A 173 -10.90 1.52 9.38
N GLY A 174 -10.60 1.80 8.11
CA GLY A 174 -11.42 2.73 7.34
C GLY A 174 -11.43 2.47 5.85
N ALA A 175 -12.17 3.30 5.13
CA ALA A 175 -12.24 3.22 3.68
C ALA A 175 -12.58 4.53 3.00
N PHE A 176 -12.14 4.65 1.75
CA PHE A 176 -12.57 5.70 0.86
C PHE A 176 -13.95 5.43 0.27
N TRP A 177 -14.69 6.52 0.06
CA TRP A 177 -15.99 6.53 -0.57
C TRP A 177 -15.94 7.52 -1.75
N ALA A 178 -15.76 6.96 -2.95
CA ALA A 178 -15.54 7.71 -4.19
C ALA A 178 -16.85 8.06 -4.90
N PHE A 179 -17.45 9.21 -4.59
CA PHE A 179 -18.75 9.66 -5.16
C PHE A 179 -18.71 10.15 -6.61
N HIS A 180 -17.53 10.14 -7.24
CA HIS A 180 -17.32 10.80 -8.52
C HIS A 180 -17.50 9.92 -9.75
N TYR A 181 -17.60 8.60 -9.57
CA TYR A 181 -17.79 7.71 -10.71
C TYR A 181 -19.28 7.67 -11.11
N GLU A 182 -19.57 8.23 -12.29
CA GLU A 182 -20.92 8.48 -12.81
C GLU A 182 -21.84 7.24 -12.85
N GLY A 183 -21.30 6.03 -12.88
CA GLY A 183 -22.12 4.80 -12.85
C GLY A 183 -22.64 4.41 -11.45
N TRP A 184 -21.96 4.81 -10.38
CA TRP A 184 -22.10 4.17 -9.07
C TRP A 184 -23.14 4.83 -8.19
N ALA A 185 -23.34 6.12 -8.36
CA ALA A 185 -24.42 6.86 -7.71
C ALA A 185 -25.80 6.24 -8.00
N SER A 186 -25.94 5.55 -9.14
CA SER A 186 -27.18 4.85 -9.51
C SER A 186 -27.54 3.68 -8.61
N HIS A 187 -26.58 3.14 -7.82
CA HIS A 187 -26.85 2.07 -6.86
C HIS A 187 -27.51 2.56 -5.58
N TYR A 188 -27.45 3.87 -5.31
CA TYR A 188 -27.93 4.47 -4.07
C TYR A 188 -28.99 5.52 -4.37
N GLU A 189 -30.23 5.08 -4.59
CA GLU A 189 -31.35 5.94 -4.99
C GLU A 189 -31.74 6.96 -3.90
N THR A 190 -31.49 6.66 -2.64
CA THR A 190 -31.89 7.47 -1.48
C THR A 190 -30.73 7.75 -0.53
N ASP A 191 -30.87 8.81 0.27
CA ASP A 191 -29.90 9.16 1.31
C ASP A 191 -29.94 8.14 2.47
N ASP A 192 -31.10 7.52 2.74
CA ASP A 192 -31.24 6.39 3.68
C ASP A 192 -30.43 5.17 3.24
N ALA A 193 -30.33 4.90 1.93
CA ALA A 193 -29.50 3.80 1.43
C ALA A 193 -28.01 4.05 1.70
N LEU A 194 -27.55 5.30 1.64
CA LEU A 194 -26.19 5.67 1.99
C LEU A 194 -25.94 5.59 3.50
N ALA A 195 -26.91 5.99 4.32
CA ALA A 195 -26.84 5.77 5.77
C ALA A 195 -26.74 4.27 6.12
N ALA A 196 -27.49 3.41 5.41
CA ALA A 196 -27.40 1.96 5.57
C ALA A 196 -26.03 1.39 5.15
N GLU A 197 -25.32 2.02 4.21
CA GLU A 197 -23.94 1.64 3.90
C GLU A 197 -22.96 1.99 5.02
N VAL A 198 -23.22 3.05 5.78
CA VAL A 198 -22.41 3.38 6.97
C VAL A 198 -22.57 2.28 8.01
N ASP A 199 -23.79 1.76 8.19
CA ASP A 199 -24.05 0.60 9.05
C ASP A 199 -23.31 -0.66 8.60
N ALA A 200 -23.31 -0.94 7.30
CA ALA A 200 -22.60 -2.07 6.75
C ALA A 200 -21.07 -1.94 6.93
N ALA A 201 -20.51 -0.75 6.68
CA ALA A 201 -19.09 -0.48 6.92
C ALA A 201 -18.72 -0.65 8.40
N HIS A 202 -19.52 -0.10 9.32
CA HIS A 202 -19.32 -0.26 10.76
C HIS A 202 -19.46 -1.73 11.22
N ALA A 203 -20.37 -2.51 10.61
CA ALA A 203 -20.60 -3.91 10.96
C ALA A 203 -19.44 -4.86 10.62
N ILE A 204 -18.47 -4.41 9.82
CA ILE A 204 -17.19 -5.10 9.58
C ILE A 204 -16.03 -4.40 10.30
N GLY A 205 -16.34 -3.55 11.27
CA GLY A 205 -15.41 -2.89 12.17
C GLY A 205 -14.61 -1.75 11.55
N LEU A 206 -15.09 -1.14 10.46
CA LEU A 206 -14.56 0.14 10.02
C LEU A 206 -15.08 1.23 10.96
N ASP A 207 -14.20 2.13 11.39
CA ASP A 207 -14.53 3.32 12.19
C ASP A 207 -14.25 4.62 11.42
N THR A 208 -13.56 4.56 10.27
CA THR A 208 -13.11 5.74 9.53
C THR A 208 -13.63 5.77 8.09
N ILE A 209 -14.16 6.91 7.65
CA ILE A 209 -14.65 7.15 6.28
C ILE A 209 -13.92 8.34 5.67
N ILE A 210 -13.38 8.18 4.46
CA ILE A 210 -12.77 9.27 3.70
C ILE A 210 -13.63 9.57 2.46
N LEU A 211 -14.30 10.72 2.46
CA LEU A 211 -15.29 11.11 1.45
C LEU A 211 -14.65 11.90 0.30
N TYR A 212 -14.66 11.34 -0.91
CA TYR A 212 -14.35 12.08 -2.14
C TYR A 212 -15.57 12.86 -2.61
N ALA A 213 -15.80 14.02 -1.98
CA ALA A 213 -16.99 14.84 -2.18
C ALA A 213 -16.96 15.71 -3.45
N VAL A 214 -15.77 15.94 -4.03
CA VAL A 214 -15.57 16.68 -5.28
C VAL A 214 -14.75 15.86 -6.27
N THR A 215 -15.08 16.01 -7.53
CA THR A 215 -14.21 15.62 -8.64
C THR A 215 -13.94 16.78 -9.55
N GLY A 216 -12.69 16.90 -9.99
CA GLY A 216 -12.27 17.76 -11.07
C GLY A 216 -11.81 16.90 -12.24
N ARG A 217 -12.30 17.15 -13.45
CA ARG A 217 -11.82 16.52 -14.69
C ARG A 217 -11.76 17.55 -15.80
N ASN A 218 -10.60 17.73 -16.41
CA ASN A 218 -10.38 18.70 -17.48
C ASN A 218 -10.89 20.11 -17.11
N GLY A 219 -10.57 20.58 -15.90
CA GLY A 219 -10.96 21.91 -15.41
C GLY A 219 -12.45 22.06 -15.08
N ARG A 220 -13.24 20.99 -15.20
CA ARG A 220 -14.65 20.98 -14.78
C ARG A 220 -14.78 20.27 -13.45
N TYR A 221 -15.49 20.92 -12.53
CA TYR A 221 -15.71 20.40 -11.18
C TYR A 221 -17.17 19.99 -11.00
N SER A 222 -17.39 18.90 -10.28
CA SER A 222 -18.71 18.53 -9.77
C SER A 222 -18.60 17.97 -8.36
N THR A 223 -19.68 18.09 -7.58
CA THR A 223 -19.69 17.68 -6.17
C THR A 223 -20.96 16.92 -5.80
N ALA A 224 -20.89 16.13 -4.74
CA ALA A 224 -22.07 15.57 -4.06
C ALA A 224 -22.78 16.58 -3.15
N VAL A 225 -22.08 17.64 -2.74
CA VAL A 225 -22.59 18.64 -1.78
C VAL A 225 -23.57 19.62 -2.47
N PRO A 226 -24.81 19.79 -1.97
CA PRO A 226 -25.78 20.68 -2.58
C PRO A 226 -25.45 22.16 -2.33
N LYS A 227 -25.90 23.03 -3.25
CA LYS A 227 -25.90 24.50 -3.09
C LYS A 227 -24.52 25.06 -2.70
N THR A 228 -23.46 24.65 -3.39
CA THR A 228 -22.11 25.23 -3.27
C THR A 228 -21.72 26.00 -4.54
N VAL A 229 -20.54 26.64 -4.53
CA VAL A 229 -19.94 27.27 -5.71
C VAL A 229 -19.55 26.26 -6.80
N VAL A 230 -19.42 24.98 -6.46
CA VAL A 230 -19.23 23.89 -7.43
C VAL A 230 -20.59 23.28 -7.73
N SER A 231 -20.90 23.10 -9.01
CA SER A 231 -22.18 22.52 -9.43
C SER A 231 -22.34 21.10 -8.87
N GLN A 232 -23.50 20.83 -8.27
CA GLN A 232 -23.83 19.49 -7.82
C GLN A 232 -23.96 18.56 -9.04
N SER A 233 -23.38 17.37 -8.93
CA SER A 233 -23.50 16.33 -9.96
C SER A 233 -24.98 15.98 -10.20
N PRO A 234 -25.41 15.74 -11.45
CA PRO A 234 -26.81 15.38 -11.74
C PRO A 234 -27.33 14.18 -10.95
N TRP A 235 -26.44 13.25 -10.57
CA TRP A 235 -26.78 12.05 -9.80
C TRP A 235 -27.22 12.34 -8.37
N TRP A 236 -26.74 13.45 -7.80
CA TRP A 236 -27.04 13.86 -6.42
C TRP A 236 -28.06 15.00 -6.37
N ARG A 237 -28.69 15.34 -7.51
CA ARG A 237 -29.54 16.53 -7.61
C ARG A 237 -30.66 16.54 -6.58
N GLY A 238 -30.67 17.57 -5.75
CA GLY A 238 -31.71 17.78 -4.74
C GLY A 238 -31.55 16.91 -3.49
N ARG A 239 -30.44 16.18 -3.38
CA ARG A 239 -30.09 15.33 -2.24
C ARG A 239 -28.90 15.91 -1.48
N ASP A 240 -28.69 15.43 -0.26
CA ASP A 240 -27.52 15.74 0.55
C ASP A 240 -26.91 14.44 1.11
N PRO A 241 -26.21 13.67 0.27
CA PRO A 241 -25.66 12.38 0.67
C PRO A 241 -24.61 12.50 1.77
N ILE A 242 -23.92 13.65 1.86
CA ILE A 242 -22.86 13.89 2.85
C ILE A 242 -23.48 14.10 4.24
N GLU A 243 -24.57 14.85 4.33
CA GLU A 243 -25.36 14.99 5.57
C GLU A 243 -25.82 13.63 6.11
N ALA A 244 -26.38 12.78 5.26
CA ALA A 244 -26.87 11.46 5.69
C ALA A 244 -25.75 10.56 6.22
N ILE A 245 -24.56 10.62 5.61
CA ILE A 245 -23.39 9.88 6.07
C ILE A 245 -22.87 10.42 7.39
N LEU A 246 -22.70 11.74 7.52
CA LEU A 246 -22.22 12.37 8.75
C LEU A 246 -23.19 12.17 9.92
N SER A 247 -24.48 12.38 9.70
CA SER A 247 -25.52 12.11 10.70
C SER A 247 -25.49 10.64 11.17
N ARG A 248 -25.26 9.69 10.25
CA ARG A 248 -25.17 8.28 10.65
C ARG A 248 -23.84 7.95 11.33
N ALA A 249 -22.73 8.54 10.87
CA ALA A 249 -21.41 8.40 11.49
C ALA A 249 -21.40 8.96 12.92
N ASP A 250 -22.03 10.11 13.17
CA ASP A 250 -22.21 10.68 14.51
C ASP A 250 -22.89 9.68 15.46
N ALA A 251 -23.97 9.03 14.98
CA ALA A 251 -24.73 8.07 15.77
C ALA A 251 -23.93 6.79 16.11
N LEU A 252 -22.91 6.47 15.32
CA LEU A 252 -22.06 5.29 15.49
C LEU A 252 -20.69 5.61 16.11
N GLY A 253 -20.38 6.89 16.31
CA GLY A 253 -19.05 7.32 16.79
C GLY A 253 -17.94 7.10 15.76
N MET A 254 -18.26 7.16 14.48
CA MET A 254 -17.27 7.03 13.40
C MET A 254 -16.58 8.37 13.10
N HIS A 255 -15.39 8.27 12.50
CA HIS A 255 -14.58 9.39 12.05
C HIS A 255 -14.75 9.61 10.54
N VAL A 256 -14.98 10.85 10.14
CA VAL A 256 -15.17 11.25 8.75
C VAL A 256 -14.14 12.31 8.37
N TYR A 257 -13.47 12.06 7.26
CA TYR A 257 -12.58 12.99 6.58
C TYR A 257 -13.22 13.41 5.27
N ILE A 258 -13.46 14.71 5.10
CA ILE A 258 -13.94 15.23 3.82
C ILE A 258 -12.75 15.58 2.95
N SER A 259 -12.84 15.29 1.66
CA SER A 259 -11.83 15.69 0.69
C SER A 259 -12.38 16.59 -0.40
N ASP A 260 -11.47 17.20 -1.14
CA ASP A 260 -11.78 17.76 -2.43
C ASP A 260 -10.86 17.25 -3.55
N THR A 261 -10.32 18.13 -4.38
CA THR A 261 -9.53 17.77 -5.57
C THR A 261 -8.49 18.85 -5.81
N THR A 262 -7.55 18.57 -6.70
CA THR A 262 -6.49 19.53 -7.05
C THR A 262 -7.06 20.70 -7.87
N PRO A 263 -6.43 21.89 -7.83
CA PRO A 263 -6.81 23.03 -8.69
C PRO A 263 -6.76 22.75 -10.19
N ASN A 264 -6.15 21.65 -10.61
CA ASN A 264 -6.07 21.28 -12.01
C ASN A 264 -7.10 20.19 -12.33
N GLY A 265 -7.65 19.52 -11.32
CA GLY A 265 -8.42 18.30 -11.48
C GLY A 265 -7.59 17.16 -12.06
N TYR A 266 -8.17 15.97 -12.12
CA TYR A 266 -7.55 14.83 -12.76
C TYR A 266 -7.44 15.06 -14.28
N MET A 267 -6.29 14.69 -14.84
CA MET A 267 -5.96 14.70 -16.28
C MET A 267 -5.88 16.06 -16.98
N HIS A 268 -5.94 17.20 -16.27
CA HIS A 268 -5.69 18.49 -16.90
C HIS A 268 -4.19 18.68 -17.15
N LYS A 269 -3.75 18.38 -18.37
CA LYS A 269 -2.35 18.59 -18.77
C LYS A 269 -2.08 20.10 -18.83
N GLN A 270 -1.42 20.61 -17.79
CA GLN A 270 -0.85 21.96 -17.68
C GLN A 270 -1.86 23.10 -17.87
N PRO A 271 -2.61 23.47 -16.81
CA PRO A 271 -3.38 24.70 -16.85
C PRO A 271 -2.47 25.92 -16.98
N THR A 272 -3.02 26.99 -17.54
CA THR A 272 -2.35 28.29 -17.46
C THR A 272 -2.34 28.76 -16.02
N PRO A 273 -1.38 29.61 -15.61
CA PRO A 273 -1.35 30.18 -14.27
C PRO A 273 -2.67 30.83 -13.85
N GLU A 274 -3.39 31.45 -14.79
CA GLU A 274 -4.70 32.06 -14.55
C GLU A 274 -5.78 31.03 -14.23
N ALA A 275 -5.81 29.91 -14.98
CA ALA A 275 -6.76 28.83 -14.76
C ALA A 275 -6.52 28.10 -13.42
N GLU A 276 -5.24 27.92 -13.05
CA GLU A 276 -4.85 27.39 -11.75
C GLU A 276 -5.25 28.33 -10.60
N ALA A 277 -5.02 29.64 -10.77
CA ALA A 277 -5.44 30.65 -9.78
C ALA A 277 -6.96 30.76 -9.66
N GLU A 278 -7.71 30.63 -10.75
CA GLU A 278 -9.17 30.59 -10.73
C GLU A 278 -9.69 29.35 -10.00
N SER A 279 -9.18 28.17 -10.34
CA SER A 279 -9.56 26.92 -9.70
C SER A 279 -9.19 26.90 -8.22
N THR A 280 -8.03 27.43 -7.85
CA THR A 280 -7.62 27.60 -6.45
C THR A 280 -8.62 28.48 -5.69
N ARG A 281 -9.06 29.60 -6.27
CA ARG A 281 -10.09 30.46 -5.66
C ARG A 281 -11.44 29.78 -5.58
N LEU A 282 -11.83 29.00 -6.59
CA LEU A 282 -13.08 28.24 -6.61
C LEU A 282 -13.08 27.20 -5.49
N LEU A 283 -12.04 26.36 -5.40
CA LEU A 283 -11.90 25.32 -4.39
C LEU A 283 -11.77 25.92 -2.99
N GLY A 284 -11.06 27.05 -2.82
CA GLY A 284 -11.01 27.76 -1.55
C GLY A 284 -12.38 28.22 -1.05
N ARG A 285 -13.26 28.70 -1.95
CA ARG A 285 -14.66 29.02 -1.62
C ARG A 285 -15.48 27.77 -1.32
N TYR A 286 -15.29 26.70 -2.09
CA TYR A 286 -15.95 25.42 -1.87
C TYR A 286 -15.62 24.85 -0.48
N ARG A 287 -14.34 24.78 -0.11
CA ARG A 287 -13.86 24.31 1.20
C ARG A 287 -14.55 25.02 2.35
N ARG A 288 -14.63 26.36 2.31
CA ARG A 288 -15.37 27.14 3.31
C ARG A 288 -16.83 26.74 3.38
N GLN A 289 -17.53 26.68 2.26
CA GLN A 289 -18.96 26.32 2.24
C GLN A 289 -19.25 24.89 2.72
N VAL A 290 -18.32 23.96 2.52
CA VAL A 290 -18.43 22.59 3.02
C VAL A 290 -18.19 22.55 4.52
N LEU A 291 -17.09 23.14 4.99
CA LEU A 291 -16.77 23.15 6.42
C LEU A 291 -17.82 23.95 7.20
N ASP A 292 -18.24 25.12 6.73
CA ASP A 292 -19.31 25.90 7.37
C ASP A 292 -20.63 25.11 7.47
N ARG A 293 -20.92 24.25 6.47
CA ARG A 293 -22.16 23.46 6.46
C ARG A 293 -22.12 22.28 7.43
N TYR A 294 -20.97 21.61 7.53
CA TYR A 294 -20.85 20.33 8.24
C TYR A 294 -20.02 20.39 9.52
N ALA A 295 -19.52 21.57 9.92
CA ALA A 295 -18.63 21.74 11.08
C ALA A 295 -19.23 21.28 12.41
N ASP A 296 -20.55 21.24 12.54
CA ASP A 296 -21.24 20.84 13.77
C ASP A 296 -21.33 19.32 13.96
N HIS A 297 -20.96 18.52 12.95
CA HIS A 297 -20.92 17.06 13.08
C HIS A 297 -19.71 16.60 13.90
N ALA A 298 -19.96 15.83 14.95
CA ALA A 298 -18.91 15.29 15.81
C ALA A 298 -17.99 14.29 15.07
N SER A 299 -18.53 13.61 14.06
CA SER A 299 -17.81 12.70 13.18
C SER A 299 -16.86 13.43 12.23
N LEU A 300 -17.04 14.72 11.93
CA LEU A 300 -16.14 15.46 11.05
C LEU A 300 -14.83 15.81 11.78
N VAL A 301 -13.86 14.91 11.71
CA VAL A 301 -12.59 15.01 12.45
C VAL A 301 -11.41 15.45 11.59
N GLY A 302 -11.57 15.49 10.27
CA GLY A 302 -10.45 15.85 9.42
C GLY A 302 -10.75 16.14 7.97
N TYR A 303 -9.67 16.39 7.24
CA TYR A 303 -9.64 16.75 5.85
C TYR A 303 -8.59 15.92 5.11
N TYR A 304 -8.98 15.27 4.02
CA TYR A 304 -8.05 14.57 3.15
C TYR A 304 -7.72 15.45 1.94
N MET A 305 -6.43 15.81 1.79
CA MET A 305 -5.96 16.55 0.64
C MET A 305 -5.79 15.59 -0.52
N ASN A 306 -6.73 15.58 -1.45
CA ASN A 306 -6.68 14.73 -2.63
C ASN A 306 -5.69 15.25 -3.69
N PHE A 307 -4.44 15.44 -3.26
CA PHE A 307 -3.30 15.88 -4.05
C PHE A 307 -2.29 14.72 -4.08
N GLU A 308 -2.54 13.77 -4.96
CA GLU A 308 -1.62 12.66 -5.24
C GLU A 308 -0.42 13.20 -6.02
N CYS A 309 0.57 13.72 -5.30
CA CYS A 309 1.76 14.32 -5.90
C CYS A 309 2.57 13.27 -6.67
N LEU A 310 2.75 13.51 -7.97
CA LEU A 310 3.66 12.76 -8.83
C LEU A 310 5.02 13.48 -8.88
N PRO A 311 6.11 12.91 -8.36
CA PRO A 311 7.40 13.59 -8.31
C PRO A 311 7.93 14.06 -9.67
N ASP A 312 7.67 13.32 -10.75
CA ASP A 312 8.08 13.66 -12.11
C ASP A 312 7.37 14.90 -12.67
N ASP A 313 6.19 15.26 -12.15
CA ASP A 313 5.52 16.52 -12.48
C ASP A 313 6.25 17.74 -11.93
N TYR A 314 7.14 17.55 -10.95
CA TYR A 314 7.94 18.58 -10.29
C TYR A 314 9.46 18.39 -10.51
N ALA A 315 9.85 17.72 -11.59
CA ALA A 315 11.25 17.42 -11.91
C ALA A 315 12.00 16.72 -10.75
N ASN A 316 11.27 15.91 -9.96
CA ASN A 316 11.76 15.24 -8.76
C ASN A 316 12.30 16.21 -7.68
N ASP A 317 11.86 17.46 -7.67
CA ASP A 317 12.11 18.45 -6.61
C ASP A 317 10.86 18.63 -5.74
N ALA A 318 11.00 18.31 -4.45
CA ALA A 318 9.92 18.37 -3.49
C ALA A 318 9.59 19.80 -3.01
N THR A 319 10.43 20.79 -3.28
CA THR A 319 10.34 22.13 -2.68
C THR A 319 9.00 22.81 -2.96
N LEU A 320 8.60 22.86 -4.23
CA LEU A 320 7.33 23.48 -4.64
C LEU A 320 6.10 22.70 -4.14
N PRO A 321 5.97 21.38 -4.39
CA PRO A 321 4.76 20.66 -3.98
C PRO A 321 4.63 20.57 -2.45
N ALA A 322 5.74 20.53 -1.69
CA ALA A 322 5.70 20.58 -0.24
C ALA A 322 5.19 21.94 0.27
N ALA A 323 5.66 23.05 -0.30
CA ALA A 323 5.18 24.38 0.05
C ALA A 323 3.69 24.56 -0.31
N GLN A 324 3.22 23.97 -1.41
CA GLN A 324 1.80 23.98 -1.80
C GLN A 324 0.94 23.18 -0.82
N ALA A 325 1.36 21.96 -0.46
CA ALA A 325 0.65 21.12 0.51
C ALA A 325 0.60 21.77 1.90
N GLU A 326 1.72 22.35 2.35
CA GLU A 326 1.79 23.08 3.62
C GLU A 326 0.87 24.30 3.64
N ALA A 327 0.88 25.12 2.59
CA ALA A 327 -0.01 26.28 2.49
C ALA A 327 -1.50 25.88 2.53
N LEU A 328 -1.84 24.74 1.91
CA LEU A 328 -3.20 24.21 1.96
C LEU A 328 -3.55 23.67 3.36
N ALA A 329 -2.63 22.97 4.02
CA ALA A 329 -2.82 22.48 5.38
C ALA A 329 -3.04 23.64 6.37
N ILE A 330 -2.21 24.70 6.30
CA ILE A 330 -2.38 25.93 7.07
C ILE A 330 -3.75 26.56 6.81
N TYR A 331 -4.17 26.63 5.55
CA TYR A 331 -5.47 27.19 5.18
C TYR A 331 -6.63 26.38 5.79
N ILE A 332 -6.56 25.04 5.77
CA ILE A 332 -7.57 24.15 6.37
C ILE A 332 -7.61 24.31 7.89
N LYS A 333 -6.45 24.23 8.55
CA LYS A 333 -6.33 24.43 10.00
C LYS A 333 -6.76 25.84 10.43
N GLY A 334 -6.59 26.83 9.57
CA GLY A 334 -7.08 28.19 9.81
C GLY A 334 -8.61 28.31 9.81
N MET A 335 -9.32 27.42 9.11
CA MET A 335 -10.78 27.33 9.17
C MET A 335 -11.25 26.55 10.40
N ASN A 336 -10.58 25.44 10.73
CA ASN A 336 -10.83 24.69 11.94
C ASN A 336 -9.53 24.01 12.42
N PRO A 337 -8.93 24.48 13.53
CA PRO A 337 -7.64 23.98 14.01
C PRO A 337 -7.70 22.54 14.55
N ASN A 338 -8.90 22.02 14.84
CA ASN A 338 -9.09 20.67 15.37
C ASN A 338 -9.12 19.60 14.27
N LEU A 339 -9.24 19.97 13.00
CA LEU A 339 -9.26 19.00 11.91
C LEU A 339 -7.88 18.37 11.72
N LYS A 340 -7.79 17.05 11.67
CA LYS A 340 -6.61 16.36 11.15
C LYS A 340 -6.50 16.55 9.63
N VAL A 341 -5.31 16.80 9.11
CA VAL A 341 -5.02 16.95 7.68
C VAL A 341 -4.19 15.77 7.21
N ILE A 342 -4.72 15.05 6.23
CA ILE A 342 -4.09 13.88 5.62
C ILE A 342 -3.55 14.25 4.23
N GLN A 343 -2.30 13.89 3.94
CA GLN A 343 -1.67 14.00 2.63
C GLN A 343 -1.29 12.62 2.08
N PRO A 344 -1.73 12.26 0.87
CA PRO A 344 -1.33 11.01 0.24
C PRO A 344 0.14 11.03 -0.20
N VAL A 345 0.78 9.86 -0.15
CA VAL A 345 2.16 9.59 -0.56
C VAL A 345 2.14 8.43 -1.55
N GLY A 346 2.54 8.68 -2.79
CA GLY A 346 2.67 7.64 -3.80
C GLY A 346 3.98 6.86 -3.64
N LEU A 347 3.90 5.54 -3.44
CA LEU A 347 5.06 4.63 -3.45
C LEU A 347 5.33 3.97 -4.81
N TYR A 348 4.53 4.32 -5.79
CA TYR A 348 4.49 3.63 -7.06
C TYR A 348 5.60 4.07 -8.01
N ARG A 349 5.58 3.50 -9.22
CA ARG A 349 6.52 3.79 -10.30
C ARG A 349 6.77 5.28 -10.49
N TRP A 350 8.04 5.63 -10.74
CA TRP A 350 8.49 6.99 -11.05
C TRP A 350 9.09 7.05 -12.45
N ARG A 351 9.35 8.28 -12.89
CA ARG A 351 10.09 8.57 -14.11
C ARG A 351 11.11 9.67 -13.83
N ASP A 352 12.28 9.55 -14.44
CA ASP A 352 13.32 10.58 -14.31
C ASP A 352 12.90 11.87 -15.03
N THR A 353 12.17 11.73 -16.16
CA THR A 353 11.54 12.82 -16.91
C THR A 353 10.16 12.38 -17.41
N LYS A 354 9.32 13.32 -17.89
CA LYS A 354 7.98 13.00 -18.42
C LYS A 354 8.01 12.06 -19.64
N GLU A 355 9.12 12.02 -20.35
CA GLU A 355 9.36 11.20 -21.55
C GLU A 355 9.98 9.84 -21.22
N ALA A 356 10.55 9.67 -20.03
CA ALA A 356 11.18 8.43 -19.60
C ALA A 356 10.15 7.30 -19.38
N PRO A 357 10.53 6.02 -19.49
CA PRO A 357 9.65 4.91 -19.12
C PRO A 357 9.40 4.90 -17.62
N TRP A 358 8.20 4.47 -17.22
CA TRP A 358 7.90 4.19 -15.81
C TRP A 358 8.76 3.03 -15.30
N ARG A 359 9.39 3.23 -14.14
CA ARG A 359 10.17 2.21 -13.43
C ARG A 359 9.82 2.20 -11.95
N HIS A 360 10.10 1.09 -11.27
CA HIS A 360 9.94 1.05 -9.82
C HIS A 360 10.94 1.99 -9.16
N VAL A 361 10.48 2.68 -8.11
CA VAL A 361 11.29 3.61 -7.33
C VAL A 361 12.02 2.87 -6.21
N THR A 362 13.28 3.20 -5.99
CA THR A 362 14.06 2.66 -4.88
C THR A 362 13.79 3.43 -3.58
N PRO A 363 14.05 2.84 -2.40
CA PRO A 363 13.90 3.54 -1.12
C PRO A 363 14.74 4.83 -1.01
N ALA A 364 15.92 4.84 -1.63
CA ALA A 364 16.81 6.00 -1.65
C ALA A 364 16.19 7.17 -2.44
N GLU A 365 15.54 6.87 -3.57
CA GLU A 365 14.85 7.87 -4.38
C GLU A 365 13.57 8.36 -3.71
N LEU A 366 12.79 7.46 -3.10
CA LEU A 366 11.66 7.88 -2.26
C LEU A 366 12.10 8.83 -1.16
N SER A 367 13.19 8.49 -0.47
CA SER A 367 13.75 9.33 0.58
C SER A 367 14.24 10.68 0.07
N SER A 368 14.83 10.76 -1.12
CA SER A 368 15.35 12.04 -1.64
C SER A 368 14.24 13.06 -1.93
N PHE A 369 13.05 12.61 -2.35
CA PHE A 369 11.89 13.47 -2.56
C PHE A 369 11.08 13.67 -1.28
N TRP A 370 10.68 12.58 -0.61
CA TRP A 370 9.71 12.66 0.49
C TRP A 370 10.31 13.18 1.80
N LYS A 371 11.62 13.01 2.04
CA LYS A 371 12.25 13.57 3.25
C LYS A 371 12.15 15.10 3.30
N PRO A 372 12.61 15.87 2.29
CA PRO A 372 12.43 17.32 2.31
C PRO A 372 10.95 17.73 2.26
N PHE A 373 10.08 16.93 1.62
CA PHE A 373 8.63 17.18 1.62
C PHE A 373 8.05 17.13 3.04
N ILE A 374 8.21 16.00 3.74
CA ILE A 374 7.67 15.77 5.08
C ILE A 374 8.25 16.78 6.08
N ALA A 375 9.55 17.09 5.96
CA ALA A 375 10.20 18.08 6.81
C ALA A 375 9.63 19.50 6.65
N ALA A 376 9.20 19.87 5.44
CA ALA A 376 8.64 21.19 5.15
C ALA A 376 7.15 21.30 5.48
N ALA A 377 6.41 20.19 5.49
CA ALA A 377 4.96 20.17 5.66
C ALA A 377 4.55 19.96 7.13
N GLN A 378 4.80 20.98 7.96
CA GLN A 378 4.64 20.90 9.42
C GLN A 378 3.18 20.77 9.86
N HIS A 379 2.21 21.32 9.11
CA HIS A 379 0.79 21.32 9.48
C HIS A 379 0.00 20.12 8.96
N ILE A 380 0.67 19.18 8.28
CA ILE A 380 0.11 17.89 7.89
C ILE A 380 0.25 16.94 9.07
N ASP A 381 -0.83 16.33 9.53
CA ASP A 381 -0.81 15.42 10.69
C ASP A 381 -0.47 13.98 10.28
N VAL A 382 -0.97 13.58 9.11
CA VAL A 382 -0.88 12.20 8.62
C VAL A 382 -0.32 12.17 7.20
N PHE A 383 0.68 11.32 6.97
CA PHE A 383 1.10 10.92 5.64
C PHE A 383 0.55 9.54 5.32
N MET A 384 -0.35 9.47 4.34
CA MET A 384 -1.02 8.23 3.97
C MET A 384 -0.42 7.66 2.70
N VAL A 385 0.26 6.55 2.84
CA VAL A 385 0.88 5.82 1.74
C VAL A 385 -0.17 5.10 0.90
N ILE A 386 -0.12 5.23 -0.42
CA ILE A 386 -0.90 4.42 -1.37
C ILE A 386 -0.07 3.21 -1.78
N ASP A 387 -0.59 2.00 -1.57
CA ASP A 387 0.17 0.75 -1.80
C ASP A 387 0.50 0.50 -3.28
N GLY A 388 -0.38 0.90 -4.20
CA GLY A 388 -0.24 0.74 -5.64
C GLY A 388 -0.37 -0.70 -6.15
N ILE A 389 -0.86 -1.63 -5.32
CA ILE A 389 -0.92 -3.06 -5.66
C ILE A 389 -2.15 -3.36 -6.52
N GLY A 390 -3.29 -2.75 -6.21
CA GLY A 390 -4.53 -2.72 -6.99
C GLY A 390 -4.35 -2.20 -8.40
N THR A 391 -3.64 -1.08 -8.53
CA THR A 391 -3.32 -0.42 -9.80
C THR A 391 -2.19 -1.12 -10.56
N GLY A 392 -1.51 -2.08 -9.94
CA GLY A 392 -0.36 -2.77 -10.53
C GLY A 392 0.85 -1.84 -10.74
N LEU A 393 0.90 -0.73 -10.00
CA LEU A 393 1.99 0.23 -10.03
C LEU A 393 3.11 -0.12 -9.04
N SER A 394 2.86 -0.99 -8.07
CA SER A 394 3.85 -1.51 -7.13
C SER A 394 3.62 -2.99 -6.85
N PRO A 395 4.64 -3.86 -6.95
CA PRO A 395 4.55 -5.20 -6.40
C PRO A 395 4.62 -5.13 -4.86
N LEU A 396 4.11 -6.17 -4.20
CA LEU A 396 4.01 -6.16 -2.74
C LEU A 396 5.37 -6.04 -2.03
N ASN A 397 6.41 -6.69 -2.54
CA ASN A 397 7.74 -6.64 -1.93
C ASN A 397 8.34 -5.22 -2.00
N HIS A 398 8.19 -4.52 -3.12
CA HIS A 398 8.58 -3.10 -3.21
C HIS A 398 7.75 -2.25 -2.27
N THR A 399 6.45 -2.54 -2.17
CA THR A 399 5.54 -1.82 -1.25
C THR A 399 6.01 -1.93 0.19
N ASP A 400 6.44 -3.12 0.63
CA ASP A 400 6.95 -3.37 1.98
C ASP A 400 8.19 -2.50 2.29
N VAL A 401 9.22 -2.59 1.44
CA VAL A 401 10.45 -1.81 1.62
C VAL A 401 10.18 -0.31 1.57
N ASN A 402 9.31 0.13 0.65
CA ASN A 402 8.98 1.53 0.48
C ASN A 402 8.13 2.09 1.64
N GLN A 403 7.22 1.29 2.20
CA GLN A 403 6.47 1.65 3.41
C GLN A 403 7.41 1.79 4.61
N ALA A 404 8.36 0.87 4.79
CA ALA A 404 9.37 0.97 5.84
C ALA A 404 10.19 2.27 5.73
N SER A 405 10.56 2.65 4.50
CA SER A 405 11.29 3.90 4.26
C SER A 405 10.48 5.13 4.66
N ILE A 406 9.20 5.22 4.27
CA ILE A 406 8.35 6.35 4.65
C ILE A 406 8.06 6.36 6.16
N ARG A 407 7.86 5.18 6.78
CA ARG A 407 7.68 5.06 8.22
C ARG A 407 8.83 5.69 8.99
N ASN A 408 10.06 5.36 8.61
CA ASN A 408 11.26 5.93 9.23
C ASN A 408 11.30 7.46 9.10
N LEU A 409 10.83 8.02 7.97
CA LEU A 409 10.72 9.47 7.80
C LEU A 409 9.63 10.07 8.69
N CYS A 410 8.46 9.44 8.77
CA CYS A 410 7.39 9.89 9.66
C CYS A 410 7.81 9.85 11.14
N ASP A 411 8.54 8.81 11.57
CA ASP A 411 9.08 8.72 12.94
C ASP A 411 10.09 9.84 13.24
N GLN A 412 10.94 10.21 12.28
CA GLN A 412 11.90 11.32 12.43
C GLN A 412 11.22 12.69 12.60
N HIS A 413 9.99 12.83 12.13
CA HIS A 413 9.25 14.08 12.10
C HIS A 413 8.00 14.08 12.99
N ASP A 414 7.83 13.06 13.84
CA ASP A 414 6.68 12.89 14.74
C ASP A 414 5.34 12.98 13.98
N LYS A 415 5.26 12.25 12.87
CA LYS A 415 4.08 12.17 12.00
C LYS A 415 3.41 10.80 12.10
N GLU A 416 2.09 10.78 12.01
CA GLU A 416 1.35 9.54 11.80
C GLU A 416 1.56 9.06 10.36
N MET A 417 1.65 7.74 10.18
CA MET A 417 1.66 7.12 8.87
C MET A 417 0.47 6.19 8.74
N TRP A 418 -0.31 6.40 7.69
CA TRP A 418 -1.42 5.52 7.34
C TRP A 418 -1.11 4.79 6.03
N THR A 419 -1.82 3.72 5.73
CA THR A 419 -1.75 3.09 4.40
C THR A 419 -3.14 2.94 3.82
N ASP A 420 -3.29 3.38 2.58
CA ASP A 420 -4.35 3.00 1.67
C ASP A 420 -3.98 1.70 0.96
N VAL A 421 -4.63 0.61 1.37
CA VAL A 421 -4.53 -0.72 0.77
C VAL A 421 -5.63 -0.88 -0.27
N GLU A 422 -5.26 -0.95 -1.55
CA GLU A 422 -6.24 -1.07 -2.63
C GLU A 422 -6.94 -2.44 -2.60
N CYS A 423 -8.28 -2.45 -2.54
CA CYS A 423 -9.07 -3.70 -2.45
C CYS A 423 -9.60 -4.21 -3.80
N ALA A 424 -9.08 -3.69 -4.91
CA ALA A 424 -9.53 -4.01 -6.25
C ALA A 424 -8.38 -4.04 -7.26
N GLU A 425 -8.55 -4.83 -8.31
CA GLU A 425 -7.72 -4.68 -9.51
C GLU A 425 -8.26 -3.48 -10.28
N MET A 426 -7.41 -2.46 -10.44
CA MET A 426 -7.70 -1.20 -11.11
C MET A 426 -6.74 -1.00 -12.28
N GLY A 427 -7.26 -0.57 -13.43
CA GLY A 427 -6.47 -0.39 -14.65
C GLY A 427 -7.12 -1.11 -15.84
N ARG A 428 -6.69 -2.34 -16.16
CA ARG A 428 -7.30 -3.12 -17.25
C ARG A 428 -8.71 -3.59 -16.90
N ARG A 429 -8.94 -3.84 -15.62
CA ARG A 429 -10.22 -4.23 -15.03
C ARG A 429 -10.44 -3.33 -13.82
N TYR A 430 -11.69 -3.27 -13.38
CA TYR A 430 -12.12 -2.57 -12.18
C TYR A 430 -12.98 -3.54 -11.38
N VAL A 431 -12.33 -4.48 -10.69
CA VAL A 431 -12.99 -5.63 -10.04
C VAL A 431 -12.45 -5.82 -8.63
N SER A 432 -13.35 -6.13 -7.69
CA SER A 432 -12.97 -6.44 -6.31
C SER A 432 -11.98 -7.60 -6.25
N TYR A 433 -11.05 -7.51 -5.30
CA TYR A 433 -10.15 -8.60 -5.01
C TYR A 433 -10.88 -9.81 -4.39
N PRO A 434 -10.40 -11.04 -4.64
CA PRO A 434 -10.61 -12.12 -3.70
C PRO A 434 -9.83 -11.84 -2.41
N ILE A 435 -10.35 -12.26 -1.25
CA ILE A 435 -9.74 -11.97 0.06
C ILE A 435 -8.27 -12.40 0.16
N GLY A 436 -7.89 -13.53 -0.45
CA GLY A 436 -6.51 -14.02 -0.47
C GLY A 436 -5.51 -13.10 -1.18
N ARG A 437 -5.97 -12.15 -2.00
CA ARG A 437 -5.12 -11.09 -2.59
C ARG A 437 -5.02 -9.86 -1.69
N LEU A 438 -6.03 -9.58 -0.87
CA LEU A 438 -6.06 -8.45 0.05
C LEU A 438 -5.22 -8.71 1.31
N ILE A 439 -5.35 -9.89 1.92
CA ILE A 439 -4.66 -10.24 3.17
C ILE A 439 -3.16 -9.92 3.14
N PRO A 440 -2.40 -10.33 2.12
CA PRO A 440 -0.97 -10.02 2.07
C PRO A 440 -0.61 -8.53 2.08
N ALA A 441 -1.48 -7.67 1.52
CA ALA A 441 -1.28 -6.23 1.52
C ALA A 441 -1.59 -5.62 2.90
N LEU A 442 -2.61 -6.16 3.58
CA LEU A 442 -2.92 -5.79 4.97
C LEU A 442 -1.78 -6.16 5.93
N GLU A 443 -1.16 -7.33 5.76
CA GLU A 443 -0.01 -7.75 6.58
C GLU A 443 1.20 -6.82 6.41
N VAL A 444 1.50 -6.41 5.17
CA VAL A 444 2.56 -5.44 4.90
C VAL A 444 2.21 -4.09 5.54
N ALA A 445 1.01 -3.56 5.31
CA ALA A 445 0.57 -2.31 5.94
C ALA A 445 0.68 -2.36 7.47
N ALA A 446 0.16 -3.41 8.09
CA ALA A 446 0.16 -3.60 9.55
C ALA A 446 1.55 -3.66 10.18
N THR A 447 2.57 -3.96 9.38
CA THR A 447 3.97 -3.93 9.81
C THR A 447 4.48 -2.51 10.02
N HIS A 448 3.94 -1.53 9.28
CA HIS A 448 4.51 -0.19 9.20
C HIS A 448 3.61 0.90 9.79
N VAL A 449 2.29 0.77 9.71
CA VAL A 449 1.37 1.89 9.97
C VAL A 449 0.52 1.77 11.22
N GLU A 450 0.08 2.91 11.73
CA GLU A 450 -0.88 2.99 12.83
C GLU A 450 -2.32 2.72 12.37
N HIS A 451 -2.64 2.99 11.09
CA HIS A 451 -4.00 2.94 10.56
C HIS A 451 -4.00 2.48 9.10
N ILE A 452 -4.92 1.58 8.77
CA ILE A 452 -5.06 0.98 7.45
C ILE A 452 -6.45 1.32 6.91
N VAL A 453 -6.49 2.03 5.78
CA VAL A 453 -7.72 2.29 5.04
C VAL A 453 -7.69 1.56 3.70
N THR A 454 -8.83 1.50 3.01
CA THR A 454 -8.88 0.92 1.67
C THR A 454 -9.59 1.81 0.64
N PHE A 455 -8.98 1.92 -0.54
CA PHE A 455 -9.60 2.41 -1.75
C PHE A 455 -10.18 1.23 -2.57
N ASP A 456 -11.50 1.15 -2.78
CA ASP A 456 -12.55 1.93 -2.13
C ASP A 456 -13.77 1.07 -1.79
N TYR A 457 -14.37 1.33 -0.62
CA TYR A 457 -15.41 0.47 -0.07
C TYR A 457 -16.67 0.49 -0.94
N ILE A 458 -17.17 1.68 -1.27
CA ILE A 458 -18.49 1.81 -1.92
C ILE A 458 -18.51 1.13 -3.30
N ASN A 459 -17.39 1.11 -4.03
CA ASN A 459 -17.33 0.49 -5.36
C ASN A 459 -16.86 -0.98 -5.35
N TYR A 460 -16.05 -1.39 -4.38
CA TYR A 460 -15.39 -2.70 -4.42
C TYR A 460 -15.63 -3.59 -3.22
N MET A 461 -16.20 -3.10 -2.14
CA MET A 461 -16.41 -3.89 -0.92
C MET A 461 -17.81 -3.76 -0.33
N SER A 462 -18.62 -2.79 -0.78
CA SER A 462 -19.99 -2.65 -0.32
C SER A 462 -20.84 -3.86 -0.72
N PRO A 463 -21.68 -4.38 0.20
CA PRO A 463 -22.66 -5.40 -0.14
C PRO A 463 -23.90 -4.82 -0.85
N GLY A 464 -24.17 -3.52 -0.76
CA GLY A 464 -25.34 -2.86 -1.35
C GLY A 464 -25.12 -2.26 -2.73
N ASN A 465 -23.88 -2.24 -3.25
CA ASN A 465 -23.59 -1.70 -4.59
C ASN A 465 -24.06 -2.57 -5.77
N GLY A 466 -24.79 -3.67 -5.50
CA GLY A 466 -25.33 -4.57 -6.53
C GLY A 466 -24.30 -5.51 -7.19
N ARG A 467 -23.03 -5.51 -6.78
CA ARG A 467 -21.98 -6.37 -7.35
C ARG A 467 -21.71 -7.58 -6.47
N SER A 468 -21.88 -8.76 -7.06
CA SER A 468 -21.65 -10.03 -6.35
C SER A 468 -20.21 -10.19 -5.83
N GLN A 469 -19.21 -9.67 -6.55
CA GLN A 469 -17.81 -9.70 -6.14
C GLN A 469 -17.54 -8.80 -4.92
N SER A 470 -18.14 -7.61 -4.87
CA SER A 470 -18.03 -6.69 -3.73
C SER A 470 -18.70 -7.29 -2.49
N ALA A 471 -19.91 -7.83 -2.64
CA ALA A 471 -20.61 -8.54 -1.57
C ALA A 471 -19.86 -9.80 -1.10
N ALA A 472 -19.14 -10.49 -1.98
CA ALA A 472 -18.29 -11.62 -1.60
C ALA A 472 -17.07 -11.17 -0.80
N LEU A 473 -16.37 -10.12 -1.25
CA LEU A 473 -15.24 -9.54 -0.53
C LEU A 473 -15.65 -9.06 0.86
N TYR A 474 -16.79 -8.37 0.99
CA TYR A 474 -17.37 -7.97 2.27
C TYR A 474 -17.47 -9.13 3.26
N ARG A 475 -18.13 -10.22 2.86
CA ARG A 475 -18.36 -11.39 3.72
C ARG A 475 -17.06 -12.08 4.10
N HIS A 476 -16.15 -12.24 3.14
CA HIS A 476 -14.87 -12.89 3.41
C HIS A 476 -13.96 -12.04 4.30
N TYR A 477 -13.94 -10.72 4.09
CA TYR A 477 -13.21 -9.80 4.94
C TYR A 477 -13.76 -9.79 6.37
N LYS A 478 -15.09 -9.80 6.53
CA LYS A 478 -15.73 -9.92 7.85
C LYS A 478 -15.24 -11.16 8.61
N ALA A 479 -15.27 -12.32 7.96
CA ALA A 479 -14.80 -13.57 8.56
C ALA A 479 -13.31 -13.54 8.90
N TYR A 480 -12.47 -13.02 7.99
CA TYR A 480 -11.03 -12.84 8.22
C TYR A 480 -10.75 -11.94 9.42
N ARG A 481 -11.48 -10.83 9.56
CA ARG A 481 -11.33 -9.91 10.68
C ARG A 481 -11.70 -10.57 12.01
N GLU A 482 -12.80 -11.30 12.05
CA GLU A 482 -13.25 -12.02 13.24
C GLU A 482 -12.19 -13.04 13.71
N ASP A 483 -11.57 -13.75 12.76
CA ASP A 483 -10.47 -14.70 12.99
C ASP A 483 -9.25 -13.99 13.61
N VAL A 484 -8.71 -12.97 12.93
CA VAL A 484 -7.50 -12.23 13.35
C VAL A 484 -7.65 -11.54 14.71
N LEU A 485 -8.86 -11.10 15.09
CA LEU A 485 -9.09 -10.44 16.38
C LEU A 485 -9.46 -11.41 17.51
N SER A 486 -9.69 -12.69 17.21
CA SER A 486 -9.99 -13.70 18.22
C SER A 486 -8.75 -14.37 18.81
N ASP A 487 -7.62 -14.26 18.11
CA ASP A 487 -6.27 -14.66 18.54
C ASP A 487 -5.61 -13.58 19.41
#